data_AF-A0A8S4GS91-F1
#
_entry.id   AF-A0A8S4GS91-F1
#
_cell.length_a   1.000
_cell.length_b   1.000
_cell.length_c   1.000
_cell.angle_alpha   90.00
_cell.angle_beta   90.00
_cell.angle_gamma   90.00
#
_symmetry.space_group_name_H-M   'P 1'
#
loop_
_entity.id
_entity.type
_entity.pdbx_description
1 polymer ?
#
loop_
_entity_poly.entity_id
_entity_poly.type
_entity_poly.pdbx_seq_one_letter_code
_entity_poly.pdbx_strand_id
1 'polypeptide(L)'
;MNYSVWYLGARQRSAAWMERRLVERGHARDVAQRAVRRLEELDLLNDEAYAENFVRSKWRQSLWAPRRIADRAVRQELLARAVVDEATDKYFGARPFESLSHPESWREVLQEARVPASVAPLVPHHAEDEQDVGFSRSRELLEGAQARARLTGGMARDTRRRRLASWLQARGHDWGVVSAVMRVLDL
;
A
#
# COMPACT_ATOMS: atom_id res chain seq x y z
N MET A 1 -6.82 -8.24 -38.56
CA MET A 1 -7.40 -8.70 -37.29
C MET A 1 -6.73 -7.94 -36.15
N ASN A 2 -7.31 -6.81 -35.75
CA ASN A 2 -6.74 -5.84 -34.80
C ASN A 2 -7.04 -6.24 -33.34
N TYR A 3 -6.24 -7.17 -32.79
CA TYR A 3 -6.36 -7.57 -31.38
C TYR A 3 -5.41 -6.80 -30.42
N SER A 4 -4.60 -5.86 -30.92
CA SER A 4 -3.50 -5.26 -30.15
C SER A 4 -3.86 -4.02 -29.31
N VAL A 5 -4.88 -3.24 -29.69
CA VAL A 5 -5.19 -1.97 -29.01
C VAL A 5 -6.07 -2.16 -27.77
N TRP A 6 -6.94 -3.18 -27.76
CA TRP A 6 -7.84 -3.43 -26.62
C TRP A 6 -7.19 -4.13 -25.41
N TYR A 7 -5.98 -4.70 -25.57
CA TYR A 7 -5.26 -5.32 -24.44
C TYR A 7 -4.45 -4.29 -23.62
N LEU A 8 -4.21 -3.10 -24.17
CA LEU A 8 -3.42 -2.04 -23.53
C LEU A 8 -4.26 -1.20 -22.54
N GLY A 9 -5.60 -1.31 -22.59
CA GLY A 9 -6.51 -0.48 -21.81
C GLY A 9 -6.98 -1.03 -20.46
N ALA A 10 -6.54 -2.20 -19.98
CA ALA A 10 -7.19 -2.81 -18.80
C ALA A 10 -6.27 -3.46 -17.75
N ARG A 11 -4.94 -3.49 -17.94
CA ARG A 11 -3.96 -3.91 -16.92
C ARG A 11 -2.56 -3.77 -17.51
N GLN A 12 -1.98 -2.58 -17.43
CA GLN A 12 -0.54 -2.46 -17.64
C GLN A 12 0.14 -3.43 -16.67
N ARG A 13 1.03 -4.27 -17.20
CA ARG A 13 1.89 -5.19 -16.44
C ARG A 13 3.32 -4.73 -16.67
N SER A 14 4.27 -5.21 -15.88
CA SER A 14 5.66 -4.83 -16.09
C SER A 14 6.19 -5.28 -17.46
N ALA A 15 7.23 -4.60 -17.93
CA ALA A 15 8.00 -4.95 -19.12
C ALA A 15 8.53 -6.39 -19.05
N ALA A 16 9.12 -6.77 -17.90
CA ALA A 16 9.63 -8.13 -17.68
C ALA A 16 8.52 -9.19 -17.70
N TRP A 17 7.35 -8.87 -17.16
CA TRP A 17 6.19 -9.75 -17.25
C TRP A 17 5.74 -9.91 -18.69
N MET A 18 5.71 -8.83 -19.47
CA MET A 18 5.32 -8.86 -20.88
C MET A 18 6.31 -9.69 -21.71
N GLU A 19 7.62 -9.49 -21.53
CA GLU A 19 8.67 -10.27 -22.21
C GLU A 19 8.50 -11.76 -21.92
N ARG A 20 8.43 -12.13 -20.63
CA ARG A 20 8.22 -13.51 -20.20
C ARG A 20 6.97 -14.09 -20.84
N ARG A 21 5.87 -13.33 -20.87
CA ARG A 21 4.59 -13.79 -21.41
C ARG A 21 4.64 -14.02 -22.92
N LEU A 22 5.38 -13.20 -23.66
CA LEU A 22 5.59 -13.39 -25.10
C LEU A 22 6.44 -14.64 -25.37
N VAL A 23 7.51 -14.86 -24.60
CA VAL A 23 8.35 -16.06 -24.72
C VAL A 23 7.56 -17.33 -24.38
N GLU A 24 6.75 -17.31 -23.31
CA GLU A 24 5.86 -18.43 -22.94
C GLU A 24 4.85 -18.78 -24.06
N ARG A 25 4.54 -17.84 -24.95
CA ARG A 25 3.66 -18.05 -26.11
C ARG A 25 4.41 -18.50 -27.38
N GLY A 26 5.71 -18.78 -27.27
CA GLY A 26 6.52 -19.32 -28.36
C GLY A 26 7.18 -18.25 -29.23
N HIS A 27 7.11 -16.96 -28.87
CA HIS A 27 7.90 -15.94 -29.56
C HIS A 27 9.38 -16.06 -29.19
N ALA A 28 10.26 -15.87 -30.17
CA ALA A 28 11.69 -15.81 -29.92
C ALA A 28 12.03 -14.66 -28.96
N ARG A 29 13.02 -14.87 -28.08
CA ARG A 29 13.37 -13.92 -27.02
C ARG A 29 13.75 -12.55 -27.57
N ASP A 30 14.52 -12.50 -28.65
CA ASP A 30 14.93 -11.25 -29.31
C ASP A 30 13.72 -10.47 -29.87
N VAL A 31 12.74 -11.18 -30.42
CA VAL A 31 11.47 -10.60 -30.91
C VAL A 31 10.68 -10.03 -29.75
N ALA A 32 10.54 -10.77 -28.65
CA ALA A 32 9.84 -10.31 -27.45
C ALA A 32 10.49 -9.04 -26.86
N GLN A 33 11.82 -9.01 -26.77
CA GLN A 33 12.57 -7.86 -26.28
C GLN A 33 12.41 -6.63 -27.18
N ARG A 34 12.45 -6.80 -28.50
CA ARG A 34 12.18 -5.69 -29.44
C ARG A 34 10.75 -5.17 -29.29
N ALA A 35 9.77 -6.06 -29.12
CA ALA A 35 8.38 -5.66 -28.93
C ALA A 35 8.18 -4.89 -27.63
N VAL A 36 8.75 -5.36 -26.51
CA VAL A 36 8.68 -4.66 -25.21
C VAL A 36 9.35 -3.30 -25.29
N ARG A 37 10.59 -3.21 -25.82
CA ARG A 37 11.26 -1.92 -26.03
C ARG A 37 10.41 -0.95 -26.84
N ARG A 38 9.77 -1.45 -27.91
CA ARG A 38 8.89 -0.61 -28.73
C ARG A 38 7.66 -0.12 -27.96
N LEU A 39 7.12 -0.93 -27.06
CA LEU A 39 6.00 -0.52 -26.20
C LEU A 39 6.44 0.52 -25.16
N GLU A 40 7.65 0.39 -24.60
CA GLU A 40 8.23 1.39 -23.70
C GLU A 40 8.49 2.72 -24.42
N GLU A 41 9.07 2.69 -25.62
CA GLU A 41 9.28 3.89 -26.46
C GLU A 41 7.98 4.63 -26.81
N LEU A 42 6.87 3.88 -26.88
CA LEU A 42 5.54 4.42 -27.15
C LEU A 42 4.77 4.80 -25.88
N ASP A 43 5.41 4.70 -24.70
CA ASP A 43 4.82 4.93 -23.37
C ASP A 43 3.57 4.06 -23.09
N LEU A 44 3.53 2.87 -23.71
CA LEU A 44 2.48 1.88 -23.54
C LEU A 44 2.78 0.90 -22.39
N LEU A 45 4.06 0.81 -22.00
CA LEU A 45 4.54 0.12 -20.81
C LEU A 45 5.38 1.09 -19.98
N ASN A 46 5.06 1.18 -18.69
CA ASN A 46 5.76 2.05 -17.75
C ASN A 46 5.78 1.36 -16.38
N ASP A 47 6.94 0.80 -16.02
CA ASP A 47 7.12 0.01 -14.79
C ASP A 47 6.98 0.87 -13.53
N GLU A 48 7.41 2.14 -13.57
CA GLU A 48 7.30 3.09 -12.46
C GLU A 48 5.83 3.44 -12.17
N ALA A 49 5.09 3.89 -13.19
CA ALA A 49 3.67 4.20 -13.08
C ALA A 49 2.87 2.96 -12.66
N TYR A 50 3.26 1.79 -13.14
CA TYR A 50 2.64 0.54 -12.73
C TYR A 50 2.93 0.20 -11.26
N ALA A 51 4.18 0.34 -10.81
CA ALA A 51 4.56 0.08 -9.42
C ALA A 51 3.82 0.99 -8.45
N GLU A 52 3.72 2.29 -8.73
CA GLU A 52 2.96 3.24 -7.90
C GLU A 52 1.48 2.84 -7.79
N ASN A 53 0.85 2.51 -8.92
CA ASN A 53 -0.54 2.08 -8.95
C ASN A 53 -0.75 0.77 -8.20
N PHE A 54 0.21 -0.15 -8.31
CA PHE A 54 0.18 -1.41 -7.58
C PHE A 54 0.27 -1.18 -6.06
N VAL A 55 1.22 -0.37 -5.61
CA VAL A 55 1.40 -0.02 -4.19
C VAL A 55 0.13 0.61 -3.63
N ARG A 56 -0.35 1.67 -4.28
CA ARG A 56 -1.59 2.37 -3.93
C ARG A 56 -2.79 1.45 -3.89
N SER A 57 -2.93 0.55 -4.87
CA SER A 57 -4.04 -0.42 -4.93
C SER A 57 -4.01 -1.40 -3.76
N LYS A 58 -2.86 -2.02 -3.47
CA LYS A 58 -2.72 -2.99 -2.36
C LYS A 58 -2.94 -2.35 -1.00
N TRP A 59 -2.53 -1.09 -0.84
CA TRP A 59 -2.83 -0.33 0.35
C TRP A 59 -4.33 -0.04 0.47
N ARG A 60 -4.95 0.62 -0.51
CA ARG A 60 -6.36 1.04 -0.43
C ARG A 60 -7.35 -0.12 -0.33
N GLN A 61 -7.07 -1.24 -1.00
CA GLN A 61 -7.99 -2.38 -1.02
C GLN A 61 -7.86 -3.30 0.20
N SER A 62 -6.69 -3.33 0.84
CA SER A 62 -6.41 -4.38 1.82
C SER A 62 -5.45 -3.98 2.93
N LEU A 63 -4.94 -2.75 2.97
CA LEU A 63 -4.00 -2.22 3.97
C LEU A 63 -2.79 -3.14 4.15
N TRP A 64 -2.24 -3.63 3.04
CA TRP A 64 -1.04 -4.46 3.07
C TRP A 64 0.17 -3.64 3.52
N ALA A 65 1.02 -4.23 4.35
CA ALA A 65 2.26 -3.58 4.76
C ALA A 65 3.19 -3.34 3.57
N PRO A 66 3.99 -2.25 3.58
CA PRO A 66 4.94 -1.91 2.52
C PRO A 66 5.80 -3.09 2.07
N ARG A 67 6.42 -3.80 3.02
CA ARG A 67 7.26 -4.97 2.75
C ARG A 67 6.52 -6.07 1.99
N ARG A 68 5.27 -6.35 2.36
CA ARG A 68 4.45 -7.37 1.69
C ARG A 68 4.05 -6.94 0.29
N ILE A 69 3.73 -5.66 0.10
CA ILE A 69 3.44 -5.09 -1.22
C ILE A 69 4.66 -5.24 -2.12
N ALA A 70 5.84 -4.84 -1.63
CA ALA A 70 7.09 -4.91 -2.38
C ALA A 70 7.44 -6.35 -2.77
N ASP A 71 7.40 -7.27 -1.81
CA ASP A 71 7.61 -8.70 -2.00
C ASP A 71 6.67 -9.32 -3.05
N ARG A 72 5.42 -8.85 -3.10
CA ARG A 72 4.41 -9.31 -4.05
C ARG A 72 4.69 -8.73 -5.44
N ALA A 73 5.02 -7.45 -5.54
CA ALA A 73 5.32 -6.76 -6.78
C ALA A 73 6.51 -7.41 -7.50
N VAL A 74 7.62 -7.64 -6.78
CA VAL A 74 8.81 -8.29 -7.33
C VAL A 74 8.53 -9.72 -7.76
N ARG A 75 7.88 -10.53 -6.91
CA ARG A 75 7.74 -11.97 -7.17
C ARG A 75 6.68 -12.32 -8.21
N GLN A 76 5.58 -11.58 -8.25
CA GLN A 76 4.42 -11.95 -9.08
C GLN A 76 4.24 -11.06 -10.30
N GLU A 77 4.58 -9.78 -10.16
CA GLU A 77 4.48 -8.82 -11.26
C GLU A 77 5.84 -8.59 -11.93
N LEU A 78 6.92 -9.22 -11.44
CA LEU A 78 8.26 -9.20 -12.03
C LEU A 78 8.84 -7.78 -12.18
N LEU A 79 8.42 -6.85 -11.34
CA LEU A 79 8.98 -5.51 -11.28
C LEU A 79 10.40 -5.54 -10.71
N ALA A 80 11.27 -4.67 -11.22
CA ALA A 80 12.60 -4.47 -10.67
C ALA A 80 12.51 -3.98 -9.21
N ARG A 81 13.38 -4.50 -8.35
CA ARG A 81 13.38 -4.18 -6.91
C ARG A 81 13.51 -2.68 -6.66
N ALA A 82 14.39 -2.00 -7.39
CA ALA A 82 14.61 -0.56 -7.27
C ALA A 82 13.34 0.25 -7.55
N VAL A 83 12.63 -0.06 -8.65
CA VAL A 83 11.36 0.60 -9.02
C VAL A 83 10.29 0.39 -7.95
N VAL A 84 10.24 -0.80 -7.36
CA VAL A 84 9.29 -1.11 -6.29
C VAL A 84 9.62 -0.38 -4.99
N ASP A 85 10.88 -0.31 -4.62
CA ASP A 85 11.33 0.40 -3.42
C ASP A 85 11.04 1.90 -3.55
N GLU A 86 11.38 2.52 -4.68
CA GLU A 86 11.06 3.92 -4.97
C GLU A 86 9.55 4.21 -4.92
N ALA A 87 8.73 3.38 -5.58
CA ALA A 87 7.27 3.53 -5.53
C ALA A 87 6.71 3.35 -4.12
N THR A 88 7.32 2.50 -3.30
CA THR A 88 6.93 2.27 -1.92
C THR A 88 7.30 3.48 -1.05
N ASP A 89 8.54 3.96 -1.16
CA ASP A 89 9.05 5.11 -0.42
C ASP A 89 8.27 6.39 -0.76
N LYS A 90 7.98 6.63 -2.04
CA LYS A 90 7.13 7.75 -2.48
C LYS A 90 5.72 7.69 -1.89
N TYR A 91 5.15 6.49 -1.74
CA TYR A 91 3.76 6.33 -1.27
C TYR A 91 3.61 6.33 0.25
N PHE A 92 4.60 5.80 0.96
CA PHE A 92 4.58 5.57 2.40
C PHE A 92 5.48 6.52 3.20
N GLY A 93 6.43 7.20 2.54
CA GLY A 93 7.50 7.94 3.17
C GLY A 93 8.63 7.03 3.65
N ALA A 94 9.76 7.64 4.05
CA ALA A 94 10.94 6.93 4.51
C ALA A 94 10.73 6.15 5.82
N ARG A 95 9.75 6.56 6.64
CA ARG A 95 9.45 5.98 7.95
C ARG A 95 7.96 5.73 8.13
N PRO A 96 7.40 4.73 7.41
CA PRO A 96 5.99 4.40 7.56
C PRO A 96 5.70 3.98 9.00
N PHE A 97 4.58 4.47 9.54
CA PHE A 97 4.07 4.07 10.84
C PHE A 97 4.89 4.50 12.05
N GLU A 98 5.94 5.31 11.89
CA GLU A 98 6.76 5.81 13.00
C GLU A 98 5.90 6.55 14.05
N SER A 99 4.93 7.33 13.60
CA SER A 99 4.01 8.05 14.47
C SER A 99 3.14 7.14 15.35
N LEU A 100 2.92 5.87 14.98
CA LEU A 100 2.19 4.92 15.85
C LEU A 100 2.98 4.55 17.11
N SER A 101 4.30 4.71 17.08
CA SER A 101 5.17 4.43 18.23
C SER A 101 4.91 5.38 19.42
N HIS A 102 4.27 6.51 19.15
CA HIS A 102 3.93 7.58 20.09
C HIS A 102 2.41 7.58 20.33
N PRO A 103 1.86 6.70 21.19
CA PRO A 103 0.41 6.53 21.36
C PRO A 103 -0.30 7.79 21.87
N GLU A 104 0.39 8.64 22.63
CA GLU A 104 -0.09 9.94 23.10
C GLU A 104 -0.49 10.88 21.95
N SER A 105 0.22 10.87 20.82
CA SER A 105 -0.10 11.71 19.67
C SER A 105 -1.38 11.29 18.95
N TRP A 106 -1.91 10.09 19.24
CA TRP A 106 -3.14 9.56 18.63
C TRP A 106 -4.38 9.70 19.50
N ARG A 107 -4.23 9.88 20.82
CA ARG A 107 -5.39 9.97 21.73
C ARG A 107 -6.23 11.20 21.42
N GLU A 108 -5.60 12.34 21.16
CA GLU A 108 -6.27 13.60 20.81
C GLU A 108 -6.97 13.47 19.44
N VAL A 109 -6.26 12.95 18.43
CA VAL A 109 -6.77 12.73 17.06
C VAL A 109 -7.98 11.80 17.04
N LEU A 110 -7.99 10.75 17.85
CA LEU A 110 -9.12 9.80 17.94
C LEU A 110 -10.30 10.36 18.76
N GLN A 111 -10.06 11.28 19.68
CA GLN A 111 -11.09 11.95 20.48
C GLN A 111 -11.76 13.11 19.70
N GLU A 112 -11.03 13.81 18.83
CA GLU A 112 -11.56 14.89 17.98
C GLU A 112 -12.47 14.41 16.84
N ALA A 113 -12.41 13.14 16.44
CA ALA A 113 -13.33 12.57 15.44
C ALA A 113 -14.81 12.50 15.90
N ARG A 114 -15.12 12.96 17.13
CA ARG A 114 -16.49 13.17 17.64
C ARG A 114 -17.00 14.60 17.45
N VAL A 115 -16.21 15.49 16.84
CA VAL A 115 -16.58 16.88 16.55
C VAL A 115 -17.32 16.93 15.21
N PRO A 116 -18.47 17.62 15.12
CA PRO A 116 -19.19 17.79 13.86
C PRO A 116 -18.28 18.46 12.82
N ALA A 117 -18.44 18.07 11.54
CA ALA A 117 -17.63 18.51 10.41
C ALA A 117 -17.51 20.05 10.21
N SER A 118 -18.25 20.85 11.00
CA SER A 118 -18.21 22.30 11.02
C SER A 118 -17.07 22.91 11.84
N VAL A 119 -16.35 22.12 12.64
CA VAL A 119 -15.19 22.60 13.40
C VAL A 119 -13.98 21.78 12.96
N ALA A 120 -13.22 22.32 12.01
CA ALA A 120 -11.94 21.75 11.62
C ALA A 120 -11.04 21.64 12.87
N PRO A 121 -10.43 20.48 13.17
CA PRO A 121 -9.54 20.39 14.30
C PRO A 121 -8.30 21.24 14.03
N LEU A 122 -7.92 22.05 15.03
CA LEU A 122 -6.61 22.69 15.08
C LEU A 122 -5.56 21.62 15.38
N VAL A 123 -5.25 20.82 14.37
CA VAL A 123 -3.96 20.14 14.29
C VAL A 123 -2.90 21.25 14.33
N PRO A 124 -1.78 21.11 15.06
CA PRO A 124 -0.69 22.07 14.98
C PRO A 124 -0.32 22.29 13.51
N HIS A 125 -0.59 23.49 13.01
CA HIS A 125 -0.17 23.93 11.69
C HIS A 125 1.36 24.10 11.71
N HIS A 126 2.08 22.99 11.53
CA HIS A 126 3.38 23.06 10.88
C HIS A 126 3.10 23.46 9.43
N ALA A 127 3.43 24.71 9.13
CA ALA A 127 3.28 25.33 7.83
C ALA A 127 3.86 24.42 6.72
N GLU A 128 3.04 24.13 5.72
CA GLU A 128 3.37 23.95 4.29
C GLU A 128 4.69 23.29 3.85
N ASP A 129 5.28 22.42 4.67
CA ASP A 129 6.31 21.48 4.22
C ASP A 129 5.62 20.21 3.73
N GLU A 130 6.01 19.71 2.57
CA GLU A 130 5.54 18.49 1.91
C GLU A 130 5.06 17.38 2.88
N GLN A 131 3.75 17.42 3.16
CA GLN A 131 2.87 16.37 3.68
C GLN A 131 3.61 15.16 4.28
N ASP A 132 3.62 15.01 5.61
CA ASP A 132 4.04 13.77 6.27
C ASP A 132 3.13 12.60 5.82
N VAL A 133 3.49 12.00 4.69
CA VAL A 133 2.80 10.87 4.07
C VAL A 133 2.79 9.68 5.02
N GLY A 134 3.82 9.55 5.88
CA GLY A 134 3.91 8.51 6.90
C GLY A 134 2.80 8.64 7.94
N PHE A 135 2.52 9.87 8.40
CA PHE A 135 1.41 10.14 9.32
C PHE A 135 0.05 9.81 8.69
N SER A 136 -0.16 10.19 7.42
CA SER A 136 -1.39 9.87 6.69
C SER A 136 -1.64 8.35 6.61
N ARG A 137 -0.62 7.55 6.27
CA ARG A 137 -0.76 6.08 6.22
C ARG A 137 -1.00 5.46 7.59
N SER A 138 -0.40 6.03 8.64
CA SER A 138 -0.63 5.61 10.02
C SER A 138 -2.09 5.80 10.44
N ARG A 139 -2.68 6.95 10.08
CA ARG A 139 -4.10 7.24 10.29
C ARG A 139 -5.00 6.25 9.55
N GLU A 140 -4.76 6.06 8.25
CA GLU A 140 -5.55 5.12 7.42
C GLU A 140 -5.50 3.68 7.97
N LEU A 141 -4.34 3.25 8.48
CA LEU A 141 -4.19 1.95 9.14
C LEU A 141 -5.03 1.86 10.42
N LEU A 142 -4.98 2.89 11.27
CA LEU A 142 -5.73 2.95 12.52
C LEU A 142 -7.24 2.95 12.27
N GLU A 143 -7.73 3.71 11.30
CA GLU A 143 -9.14 3.74 10.92
C GLU A 143 -9.62 2.34 10.47
N GLY A 144 -8.83 1.68 9.61
CA GLY A 144 -9.12 0.30 9.18
C GLY A 144 -9.07 -0.72 10.33
N ALA A 145 -8.09 -0.59 11.24
CA ALA A 145 -7.96 -1.43 12.42
C ALA A 145 -9.12 -1.22 13.40
N GLN A 146 -9.56 0.03 13.61
CA GLN A 146 -10.70 0.37 14.45
C GLN A 146 -12.00 -0.21 13.87
N ALA A 147 -12.23 -0.04 12.55
CA ALA A 147 -13.36 -0.65 11.86
C ALA A 147 -13.36 -2.18 12.03
N ARG A 148 -12.18 -2.82 11.91
CA ARG A 148 -12.04 -4.26 12.16
C ARG A 148 -12.31 -4.64 13.61
N ALA A 149 -11.82 -3.87 14.57
CA ALA A 149 -12.00 -4.13 16.00
C ALA A 149 -13.47 -4.03 16.43
N ARG A 150 -14.24 -3.09 15.86
CA ARG A 150 -15.69 -2.93 16.11
C ARG A 150 -16.48 -4.21 15.78
N LEU A 151 -16.08 -4.95 14.75
CA LEU A 151 -16.70 -6.24 14.38
C LEU A 151 -16.53 -7.35 15.44
N THR A 152 -15.69 -7.12 16.44
CA THR A 152 -15.44 -8.06 17.55
C THR A 152 -15.84 -7.50 18.91
N GLY A 153 -16.59 -6.38 18.96
CA GLY A 153 -16.87 -5.64 20.19
C GLY A 153 -17.54 -6.45 21.31
N GLY A 154 -18.40 -7.43 20.98
CA GLY A 154 -19.07 -8.31 21.95
C GLY A 154 -18.23 -9.48 22.45
N MET A 155 -16.97 -9.60 22.03
CA MET A 155 -16.08 -10.70 22.43
C MET A 155 -15.17 -10.29 23.59
N ALA A 156 -14.67 -11.29 24.34
CA ALA A 156 -13.67 -11.07 25.39
C ALA A 156 -12.42 -10.35 24.84
N ARG A 157 -11.79 -9.52 25.68
CA ARG A 157 -10.64 -8.67 25.31
C ARG A 157 -9.52 -9.46 24.62
N ASP A 158 -9.15 -10.62 25.16
CA ASP A 158 -8.12 -11.48 24.59
C ASP A 158 -8.47 -11.96 23.17
N THR A 159 -9.73 -12.35 22.94
CA THR A 159 -10.21 -12.75 21.61
C THR A 159 -10.14 -11.59 20.62
N ARG A 160 -10.47 -10.36 21.05
CA ARG A 160 -10.38 -9.15 20.23
C ARG A 160 -8.94 -8.87 19.83
N ARG A 161 -8.01 -8.87 20.80
CA ARG A 161 -6.57 -8.68 20.57
C ARG A 161 -6.04 -9.69 19.57
N ARG A 162 -6.28 -10.99 19.81
CA ARG A 162 -5.77 -12.07 18.96
C ARG A 162 -6.31 -11.97 17.53
N ARG A 163 -7.60 -11.67 17.34
CA ARG A 163 -8.19 -11.50 15.99
C ARG A 163 -7.64 -10.27 15.26
N LEU A 164 -7.43 -9.15 15.96
CA LEU A 164 -6.84 -7.96 15.34
C LEU A 164 -5.37 -8.19 14.97
N ALA A 165 -4.59 -8.83 15.86
CA ALA A 165 -3.21 -9.23 15.56
C ALA A 165 -3.16 -10.11 14.31
N SER A 166 -3.94 -11.20 14.28
CA SER A 166 -3.98 -12.09 13.12
C SER A 166 -4.38 -11.36 11.85
N TRP A 167 -5.31 -10.40 11.91
CA TRP A 167 -5.74 -9.63 10.75
C TRP A 167 -4.65 -8.71 10.19
N LEU A 168 -3.87 -8.06 11.06
CA LEU A 168 -2.74 -7.20 10.69
C LEU A 168 -1.53 -8.02 10.20
N GLN A 169 -1.19 -9.10 10.90
CA GLN A 169 -0.10 -10.01 10.49
C GLN A 169 -0.41 -10.69 9.16
N ALA A 170 -1.67 -11.07 8.92
CA ALA A 170 -2.12 -11.59 7.64
C ALA A 170 -2.02 -10.56 6.49
N ARG A 171 -1.74 -9.28 6.79
CA ARG A 171 -1.44 -8.20 5.84
C ARG A 171 0.03 -7.82 5.81
N GLY A 172 0.87 -8.50 6.59
CA GLY A 172 2.31 -8.35 6.59
C GLY A 172 2.86 -7.29 7.54
N HIS A 173 2.02 -6.71 8.41
CA HIS A 173 2.48 -5.80 9.46
C HIS A 173 3.28 -6.57 10.51
N ASP A 174 4.43 -6.03 10.92
CA ASP A 174 5.26 -6.62 11.97
C ASP A 174 4.67 -6.38 13.37
N TRP A 175 5.31 -6.99 14.36
CA TRP A 175 4.81 -6.94 15.73
C TRP A 175 4.93 -5.56 16.40
N GLY A 176 5.84 -4.71 15.94
CA GLY A 176 5.97 -3.33 16.39
C GLY A 176 4.73 -2.53 16.01
N VAL A 177 4.36 -2.55 14.73
CA VAL A 177 3.14 -1.88 14.23
C VAL A 177 1.90 -2.44 14.90
N VAL A 178 1.79 -3.77 15.02
CA VAL A 178 0.61 -4.39 15.64
C VAL A 178 0.47 -3.99 17.11
N SER A 179 1.57 -4.02 17.87
CA SER A 179 1.57 -3.62 19.28
C SER A 179 1.21 -2.15 19.45
N ALA A 180 1.71 -1.30 18.56
CA ALA A 180 1.39 0.13 18.54
C ALA A 180 -0.11 0.37 18.28
N VAL A 181 -0.70 -0.29 17.27
CA VAL A 181 -2.14 -0.22 17.00
C VAL A 181 -2.97 -0.71 18.18
N MET A 182 -2.58 -1.81 18.83
CA MET A 182 -3.28 -2.30 20.03
C MET A 182 -3.27 -1.29 21.16
N ARG A 183 -2.12 -0.65 21.40
CA ARG A 183 -1.95 0.37 22.43
C ARG A 183 -2.80 1.60 22.16
N VAL A 184 -2.87 2.04 20.90
CA VAL A 184 -3.71 3.18 20.48
C VAL A 184 -5.20 2.88 20.64
N LEU A 185 -5.63 1.64 20.39
CA LEU A 185 -7.03 1.22 20.49
C LEU A 185 -7.45 0.72 21.89
N ASP A 186 -6.57 0.84 22.89
CA ASP A 186 -6.74 0.32 24.25
C ASP A 186 -7.16 -1.16 24.32
N LEU A 187 -6.66 -1.97 23.36
CA LEU A 187 -6.90 -3.42 23.28
C LEU A 187 -5.84 -4.22 23.99
#